data_AF-A0A7X1B7T4-F1
#
_entry.id   AF-A0A7X1B7T4-F1
#
_cell.length_a   1.000
_cell.length_b   1.000
_cell.length_c   1.000
_cell.angle_alpha   90.00
_cell.angle_beta   90.00
_cell.angle_gamma   90.00
#
_symmetry.space_group_name_H-M   'P 1'
#
loop_
_entity.id
_entity.type
_entity.pdbx_description
1 polymer ?
#
loop_
_entity_poly.entity_id
_entity_poly.type
_entity_poly.pdbx_seq_one_letter_code
_entity_poly.pdbx_strand_id
1 'polypeptide(L)'
;MKVLLVSDLHMNLKQFRWVEESASRYDLVVIAGDLLDLASQFDKQEQIQQITPILERIKTHCPLLVSSGNHDGNTRTPEGEEHADWIKDLRAKGIVSDGQYLDLANYRFTVCPWWNDSQTRREMAKLLKDSQPAAEVSWIWIHHAPPRGSAIARTRKGDAGDPFLSRLIGTYKPTAVLCGHIHNAPFYNEGAWAERVGQTWVFNPGKQPGEVPTHIDFDTETNTATYTNAEEREGLALGQ
;
A
#
# COMPACT_ATOMS: atom_id res chain seq x y z
N MET A 1 -1.26 13.14 -13.97
CA MET A 1 -1.07 11.71 -13.61
C MET A 1 -2.16 11.31 -12.64
N LYS A 2 -2.84 10.19 -12.90
CA LYS A 2 -3.88 9.62 -12.04
C LYS A 2 -3.39 8.32 -11.41
N VAL A 3 -3.49 8.21 -10.09
CA VAL A 3 -3.06 7.03 -9.33
C VAL A 3 -4.23 6.45 -8.57
N LEU A 4 -4.46 5.14 -8.70
CA LEU A 4 -5.39 4.40 -7.87
C LEU A 4 -4.65 3.74 -6.71
N LEU A 5 -5.11 3.98 -5.47
CA LEU A 5 -4.66 3.27 -4.29
C LEU A 5 -5.78 2.41 -3.71
N VAL A 6 -5.47 1.13 -3.52
CA VAL A 6 -6.25 0.16 -2.74
C VAL A 6 -5.34 -0.58 -1.77
N SER A 7 -5.90 -1.16 -0.71
CA SER A 7 -5.23 -2.09 0.20
C SER A 7 -6.24 -3.10 0.72
N ASP A 8 -5.78 -4.10 1.48
CA ASP A 8 -6.67 -4.96 2.25
C ASP A 8 -7.78 -5.58 1.38
N LEU A 9 -7.39 -6.17 0.24
CA LEU A 9 -8.32 -6.85 -0.65
C LEU A 9 -8.70 -8.23 -0.10
N HIS A 10 -7.86 -8.85 0.73
CA HIS A 10 -8.14 -10.10 1.47
C HIS A 10 -8.84 -11.15 0.59
N MET A 11 -8.23 -11.51 -0.53
CA MET A 11 -8.73 -12.53 -1.48
C MET A 11 -10.15 -12.26 -2.03
N ASN A 12 -10.66 -11.03 -1.90
CA ASN A 12 -11.95 -10.67 -2.46
C ASN A 12 -11.84 -10.54 -3.99
N LEU A 13 -12.08 -11.66 -4.69
CA LEU A 13 -11.98 -11.76 -6.14
C LEU A 13 -12.91 -10.81 -6.90
N LYS A 14 -13.95 -10.28 -6.26
CA LYS A 14 -14.81 -9.26 -6.88
C LYS A 14 -14.14 -7.89 -6.86
N GLN A 15 -13.50 -7.53 -5.75
CA GLN A 15 -12.72 -6.29 -5.65
C GLN A 15 -11.49 -6.32 -6.56
N PHE A 16 -10.79 -7.46 -6.65
CA PHE A 16 -9.71 -7.63 -7.63
C PHE A 16 -10.19 -7.43 -9.07
N ARG A 17 -11.36 -7.96 -9.43
CA ARG A 17 -11.97 -7.73 -10.75
C ARG A 17 -12.32 -6.26 -10.98
N TRP A 18 -12.86 -5.58 -9.97
CA TRP A 18 -13.12 -4.15 -10.05
C TRP A 18 -11.83 -3.35 -10.30
N VAL A 19 -10.73 -3.70 -9.64
CA VAL A 19 -9.41 -3.06 -9.87
C VAL A 19 -8.94 -3.30 -11.31
N GLU A 20 -9.07 -4.53 -11.83
CA GLU A 20 -8.76 -4.89 -13.21
C GLU A 20 -9.55 -4.04 -14.22
N GLU A 21 -10.87 -3.98 -14.07
CA GLU A 21 -11.76 -3.19 -14.93
C GLU A 21 -11.46 -1.69 -14.84
N SER A 22 -11.01 -1.23 -13.67
CA SER A 22 -10.69 0.17 -13.41
C SER A 22 -9.33 0.60 -13.94
N ALA A 23 -8.37 -0.31 -14.07
CA ALA A 23 -6.95 -0.01 -14.28
C ALA A 23 -6.67 0.89 -15.49
N SER A 24 -7.41 0.72 -16.59
CA SER A 24 -7.25 1.50 -17.81
C SER A 24 -7.55 3.01 -17.67
N ARG A 25 -8.16 3.43 -16.55
CA ARG A 25 -8.48 4.83 -16.24
C ARG A 25 -7.36 5.57 -15.49
N TYR A 26 -6.30 4.85 -15.12
CA TYR A 26 -5.21 5.36 -14.30
C TYR A 26 -3.87 5.22 -15.03
N ASP A 27 -2.93 6.09 -14.66
CA ASP A 27 -1.55 6.01 -15.10
C ASP A 27 -0.73 5.07 -14.22
N LEU A 28 -1.22 4.75 -13.01
CA LEU A 28 -0.59 3.86 -12.04
C LEU A 28 -1.65 3.25 -11.10
N VAL A 29 -1.51 1.96 -10.80
CA VAL A 29 -2.26 1.28 -9.73
C VAL A 29 -1.30 0.86 -8.62
N VAL A 30 -1.69 1.12 -7.37
CA VAL A 30 -0.98 0.72 -6.14
C VAL A 30 -1.87 -0.18 -5.30
N ILE A 31 -1.37 -1.36 -4.95
CA ILE A 31 -1.95 -2.27 -3.96
C ILE A 31 -1.03 -2.30 -2.73
N ALA A 32 -1.44 -1.65 -1.65
CA ALA A 32 -0.63 -1.48 -0.44
C ALA A 32 -0.84 -2.62 0.57
N GLY A 33 -0.62 -3.86 0.14
CA GLY A 33 -0.62 -5.05 1.00
C GLY A 33 -1.97 -5.64 1.33
N ASP A 34 -1.90 -6.85 1.89
CA ASP A 34 -2.98 -7.76 2.23
C ASP A 34 -3.82 -8.15 1.00
N LEU A 35 -3.15 -8.88 0.11
CA LEU A 35 -3.76 -9.51 -1.05
C LEU A 35 -4.40 -10.84 -0.66
N LEU A 36 -3.72 -11.62 0.18
CA LEU A 36 -4.22 -12.90 0.71
C LEU A 36 -5.15 -12.69 1.91
N ASP A 37 -5.97 -13.70 2.19
CA ASP A 37 -6.81 -13.78 3.39
C ASP A 37 -6.44 -15.00 4.22
N LEU A 38 -6.01 -14.75 5.47
CA LEU A 38 -5.70 -15.78 6.45
C LEU A 38 -6.94 -16.55 6.92
N ALA A 39 -8.14 -15.96 6.76
CA ALA A 39 -9.42 -16.59 7.09
C ALA A 39 -10.05 -17.35 5.90
N SER A 40 -9.41 -17.34 4.74
CA SER A 40 -9.88 -18.05 3.56
C SER A 40 -9.89 -19.57 3.79
N GLN A 41 -10.82 -20.25 3.11
CA GLN A 41 -10.83 -21.72 3.02
C GLN A 41 -9.70 -22.27 2.14
N PHE A 42 -9.15 -21.44 1.25
CA PHE A 42 -8.05 -21.80 0.37
C PHE A 42 -6.72 -21.59 1.08
N ASP A 43 -5.77 -22.49 0.87
CA ASP A 43 -4.42 -22.28 1.37
C ASP A 43 -3.73 -21.10 0.66
N LYS A 44 -2.60 -20.64 1.23
CA LYS A 44 -1.88 -19.48 0.68
C LYS A 44 -1.43 -19.71 -0.77
N GLN A 45 -1.04 -20.94 -1.14
CA GLN A 45 -0.55 -21.23 -2.48
C GLN A 45 -1.68 -21.22 -3.51
N GLU A 46 -2.85 -21.75 -3.16
CA GLU A 46 -4.07 -21.68 -3.97
C GLU A 46 -4.53 -20.24 -4.18
N GLN A 47 -4.48 -19.41 -3.14
CA GLN A 47 -4.80 -17.99 -3.25
C GLN A 47 -3.82 -17.26 -4.18
N ILE A 48 -2.51 -17.49 -4.02
CA ILE A 48 -1.47 -16.92 -4.90
C ILE A 48 -1.70 -17.30 -6.35
N GLN A 49 -2.03 -18.58 -6.62
CA GLN A 49 -2.33 -19.07 -7.98
C GLN A 49 -3.56 -18.39 -8.60
N GLN A 50 -4.55 -18.02 -7.79
CA GLN A 50 -5.75 -17.33 -8.25
C GLN A 50 -5.53 -15.82 -8.48
N ILE A 51 -4.80 -15.14 -7.59
CA ILE A 51 -4.59 -13.69 -7.65
C ILE A 51 -3.55 -13.32 -8.71
N THR A 52 -2.46 -14.08 -8.84
CA THR A 52 -1.33 -13.74 -9.72
C THR A 52 -1.76 -13.45 -11.17
N PRO A 53 -2.61 -14.28 -11.82
CA PRO A 53 -3.09 -13.98 -13.17
C PRO A 53 -3.92 -12.70 -13.26
N ILE A 54 -4.60 -12.29 -12.18
CA ILE A 54 -5.35 -11.02 -12.16
C ILE A 54 -4.38 -9.84 -12.12
N LEU A 55 -3.34 -9.91 -11.30
CA LEU A 55 -2.29 -8.88 -11.23
C LEU A 55 -1.58 -8.70 -12.58
N GLU A 56 -1.29 -9.81 -13.26
CA GLU A 56 -0.71 -9.77 -14.62
C GLU A 56 -1.62 -9.05 -15.61
N ARG A 57 -2.94 -9.26 -15.55
CA ARG A 57 -3.92 -8.58 -16.41
C ARG A 57 -4.03 -7.09 -16.09
N ILE A 58 -4.13 -6.71 -14.81
CA ILE A 58 -4.09 -5.31 -14.34
C ILE A 58 -2.86 -4.59 -14.94
N LYS A 59 -1.69 -5.22 -14.83
CA LYS A 59 -0.42 -4.69 -15.32
C LYS A 59 -0.36 -4.49 -16.85
N THR A 60 -1.26 -5.10 -17.62
CA THR A 60 -1.33 -4.84 -19.07
C THR A 60 -1.97 -3.49 -19.40
N HIS A 61 -2.73 -2.90 -18.46
CA HIS A 61 -3.39 -1.61 -18.64
C HIS A 61 -2.52 -0.42 -18.23
N CYS A 62 -1.77 -0.54 -17.13
CA CYS A 62 -0.86 0.48 -16.62
C CYS A 62 0.20 -0.16 -15.69
N PRO A 63 1.27 0.56 -15.31
CA PRO A 63 2.16 0.14 -14.23
C PRO A 63 1.39 -0.28 -12.97
N LEU A 64 1.84 -1.37 -12.34
CA LEU A 64 1.27 -1.91 -11.11
C LEU A 64 2.36 -2.01 -10.04
N LEU A 65 2.09 -1.42 -8.88
CA LEU A 65 2.92 -1.48 -7.69
C LEU A 65 2.21 -2.32 -6.61
N VAL A 66 2.92 -3.29 -6.03
CA VAL A 66 2.38 -4.19 -5.00
C VAL A 66 3.34 -4.29 -3.83
N SER A 67 2.93 -3.78 -2.67
CA SER A 67 3.62 -4.01 -1.40
C SER A 67 3.07 -5.26 -0.74
N SER A 68 3.89 -6.02 -0.03
CA SER A 68 3.40 -7.05 0.89
C SER A 68 2.73 -6.44 2.12
N GLY A 69 1.74 -7.15 2.65
CA GLY A 69 1.14 -6.96 3.97
C GLY A 69 1.35 -8.16 4.89
N ASN A 70 0.78 -8.11 6.09
CA ASN A 70 0.98 -9.15 7.10
C ASN A 70 0.21 -10.45 6.78
N HIS A 71 -0.73 -10.43 5.83
CA HIS A 71 -1.45 -11.62 5.36
C HIS A 71 -0.71 -12.35 4.23
N ASP A 72 0.25 -11.70 3.58
CA ASP A 72 0.85 -12.16 2.33
C ASP A 72 2.02 -13.13 2.51
N GLY A 73 2.44 -13.45 3.74
CA GLY A 73 3.61 -14.28 4.00
C GLY A 73 3.41 -15.74 3.55
N ASN A 74 4.17 -16.26 2.60
CA ASN A 74 4.05 -17.63 2.09
C ASN A 74 5.23 -18.55 2.45
N THR A 75 6.34 -17.98 2.88
CA THR A 75 7.54 -18.72 3.32
C THR A 75 7.85 -18.41 4.78
N ARG A 76 8.63 -19.28 5.42
CA ARG A 76 9.11 -19.10 6.79
C ARG A 76 10.61 -19.32 6.88
N THR A 77 11.30 -18.48 7.64
CA THR A 77 12.70 -18.72 8.00
C THR A 77 12.83 -19.89 8.98
N PRO A 78 14.03 -20.45 9.18
CA PRO A 78 14.28 -21.41 10.25
C PRO A 78 13.88 -20.90 11.65
N GLU A 79 13.94 -19.59 11.87
CA GLU A 79 13.54 -18.92 13.11
C GLU A 79 12.02 -18.73 13.22
N GLY A 80 11.25 -19.06 12.17
CA GLY A 80 9.79 -19.03 12.14
C GLY A 80 9.18 -17.72 11.64
N GLU A 81 9.98 -16.78 11.16
CA GLU A 81 9.53 -15.49 10.64
C GLU A 81 8.88 -15.66 9.27
N GLU A 82 7.69 -15.08 9.07
CA GLU A 82 6.98 -15.17 7.78
C GLU A 82 7.46 -14.10 6.80
N HIS A 83 7.65 -14.50 5.53
CA HIS A 83 8.01 -13.61 4.43
C HIS A 83 7.09 -13.83 3.22
N ALA A 84 6.84 -12.75 2.49
CA ALA A 84 6.04 -12.75 1.26
C ALA A 84 6.94 -12.87 0.02
N ASP A 85 7.68 -13.96 -0.11
CA ASP A 85 8.60 -14.16 -1.24
C ASP A 85 7.87 -14.17 -2.59
N TRP A 86 6.62 -14.63 -2.63
CA TRP A 86 5.81 -14.60 -3.85
C TRP A 86 5.56 -13.18 -4.37
N ILE A 87 5.51 -12.17 -3.49
CA ILE A 87 5.40 -10.76 -3.88
C ILE A 87 6.67 -10.31 -4.60
N LYS A 88 7.84 -10.70 -4.11
CA LYS A 88 9.12 -10.41 -4.77
C LYS A 88 9.20 -11.09 -6.15
N ASP A 89 8.65 -12.29 -6.28
CA ASP A 89 8.62 -13.04 -7.54
C ASP A 89 7.75 -12.35 -8.62
N LEU A 90 6.83 -11.46 -8.24
CA LEU A 90 6.06 -10.64 -9.18
C LEU A 90 6.96 -9.75 -10.06
N ARG A 91 8.19 -9.45 -9.61
CA ARG A 91 9.20 -8.75 -10.42
C ARG A 91 9.46 -9.45 -11.76
N ALA A 92 9.50 -10.78 -11.78
CA ALA A 92 9.72 -11.54 -13.01
C ALA A 92 8.58 -11.36 -14.03
N LYS A 93 7.41 -10.88 -13.57
CA LYS A 93 6.22 -10.58 -14.38
C LYS A 93 6.14 -9.10 -14.78
N GLY A 94 7.15 -8.30 -14.39
CA GLY A 94 7.21 -6.86 -14.67
C GLY A 94 6.28 -6.03 -13.78
N ILE A 95 5.87 -6.55 -12.63
CA ILE A 95 5.16 -5.82 -11.58
C ILE A 95 6.21 -5.28 -10.60
N VAL A 96 6.09 -4.02 -10.19
CA VAL A 96 7.03 -3.41 -9.24
C VAL A 96 6.60 -3.81 -7.84
N SER A 97 7.48 -4.48 -7.11
CA SER A 97 7.17 -5.10 -5.82
C SER A 97 8.19 -4.74 -4.74
N ASP A 98 8.03 -5.32 -3.55
CA ASP A 98 8.91 -5.17 -2.40
C ASP A 98 10.40 -5.02 -2.75
N GLY A 99 11.03 -3.96 -2.23
CA GLY A 99 12.45 -3.71 -2.45
C GLY A 99 12.77 -3.01 -3.77
N GLN A 100 11.77 -2.62 -4.55
CA GLN A 100 11.94 -1.87 -5.80
C GLN A 100 11.41 -0.44 -5.69
N TYR A 101 11.79 0.37 -6.66
CA TYR A 101 11.16 1.66 -6.90
C TYR A 101 10.80 1.83 -8.39
N LEU A 102 9.86 2.72 -8.66
CA LEU A 102 9.49 3.19 -9.98
C LEU A 102 9.60 4.70 -10.03
N ASP A 103 10.31 5.21 -11.04
CA ASP A 103 10.26 6.63 -11.39
C ASP A 103 9.20 6.83 -12.47
N LEU A 104 8.25 7.74 -12.21
CA LEU A 104 7.18 8.07 -13.14
C LEU A 104 6.89 9.58 -13.05
N ALA A 105 7.07 10.29 -14.17
CA ALA A 105 7.09 11.76 -14.20
C ALA A 105 8.07 12.33 -13.16
N ASN A 106 7.64 13.24 -12.29
CA ASN A 106 8.45 13.83 -11.21
C ASN A 106 8.28 13.11 -9.85
N TYR A 107 7.82 11.86 -9.87
CA TYR A 107 7.60 11.05 -8.67
C TYR A 107 8.53 9.84 -8.64
N ARG A 108 9.04 9.52 -7.44
CA ARG A 108 9.63 8.23 -7.13
C ARG A 108 8.71 7.48 -6.18
N PHE A 109 8.23 6.32 -6.61
CA PHE A 109 7.45 5.41 -5.79
C PHE A 109 8.35 4.29 -5.29
N THR A 110 8.56 4.18 -3.97
CA THR A 110 9.38 3.10 -3.36
C THR A 110 8.48 2.11 -2.65
N VAL A 111 8.55 0.84 -3.05
CA VAL A 111 7.73 -0.25 -2.50
C VAL A 111 8.49 -0.93 -1.36
N CYS A 112 7.99 -0.77 -0.15
CA CYS A 112 8.66 -1.17 1.07
C CYS A 112 8.01 -2.44 1.64
N PRO A 113 8.78 -3.53 1.83
CA PRO A 113 8.22 -4.79 2.32
C PRO A 113 7.60 -4.64 3.71
N TRP A 114 6.58 -5.46 3.99
CA TRP A 114 6.19 -5.78 5.37
C TRP A 114 7.36 -6.47 6.09
N TRP A 115 7.49 -6.25 7.40
CA TRP A 115 8.49 -6.91 8.23
C TRP A 115 7.88 -7.59 9.45
N ASN A 116 8.39 -8.78 9.75
CA ASN A 116 8.21 -9.43 11.04
C ASN A 116 9.49 -9.37 11.90
N ASP A 117 10.65 -9.22 11.25
CA ASP A 117 11.95 -9.31 11.90
C ASP A 117 12.81 -8.04 11.81
N SER A 118 13.93 -8.05 12.54
CA SER A 118 14.90 -6.95 12.52
C SER A 118 15.72 -6.87 11.24
N GLN A 119 15.84 -7.98 10.49
CA GLN A 119 16.63 -8.07 9.27
C GLN A 119 15.93 -7.30 8.14
N THR A 120 14.64 -7.56 7.92
CA THR A 120 13.79 -6.88 6.95
C THR A 120 13.71 -5.38 7.24
N ARG A 121 13.65 -4.98 8.52
CA ARG A 121 13.75 -3.55 8.91
C ARG A 121 15.07 -2.91 8.49
N ARG A 122 16.21 -3.61 8.63
CA ARG A 122 17.51 -3.11 8.17
C ARG A 122 17.57 -3.01 6.65
N GLU A 123 17.00 -3.99 5.95
CA GLU A 123 16.90 -4.00 4.49
C GLU A 123 16.03 -2.84 3.99
N MET A 124 14.91 -2.56 4.64
CA MET A 124 14.07 -1.40 4.34
C MET A 124 14.82 -0.08 4.56
N ALA A 125 15.52 0.08 5.69
CA ALA A 125 16.32 1.28 5.92
C ALA A 125 17.42 1.48 4.87
N LYS A 126 18.06 0.37 4.44
CA LYS A 126 19.04 0.40 3.35
C LYS A 126 18.39 0.77 2.02
N LEU A 127 17.24 0.17 1.68
CA LEU A 127 16.49 0.49 0.46
C LEU A 127 16.19 1.99 0.40
N LEU A 128 15.62 2.56 1.46
CA LEU A 128 15.26 3.98 1.50
C LEU A 128 16.47 4.89 1.38
N LYS A 129 17.58 4.54 2.02
CA LYS A 129 18.84 5.27 1.88
C LYS A 129 19.35 5.25 0.43
N ASP A 130 19.33 4.09 -0.21
CA ASP A 130 19.88 3.88 -1.55
C ASP A 130 18.94 4.41 -2.64
N SER A 131 17.63 4.45 -2.38
CA SER A 131 16.60 4.90 -3.33
C SER A 131 16.18 6.36 -3.14
N GLN A 132 16.74 7.08 -2.17
CA GLN A 132 16.43 8.48 -1.91
C GLN A 132 16.62 9.30 -3.21
N PRO A 133 15.57 9.96 -3.73
CA PRO A 133 15.68 10.73 -4.94
C PRO A 133 16.26 12.13 -4.66
N ALA A 134 16.47 12.90 -5.73
CA ALA A 134 16.78 14.32 -5.63
C ALA A 134 15.62 15.09 -4.97
N ALA A 135 15.91 16.25 -4.37
CA ALA A 135 14.97 16.97 -3.51
C ALA A 135 13.71 17.50 -4.23
N GLU A 136 13.80 17.73 -5.53
CA GLU A 136 12.71 18.18 -6.41
C GLU A 136 11.75 17.05 -6.81
N VAL A 137 12.12 15.79 -6.57
CA VAL A 137 11.30 14.63 -6.90
C VAL A 137 10.38 14.32 -5.72
N SER A 138 9.08 14.21 -6.00
CA SER A 138 8.11 13.80 -4.99
C SER A 138 8.32 12.33 -4.62
N TRP A 139 8.70 12.07 -3.37
CA TRP A 139 9.04 10.72 -2.92
C TRP A 139 7.87 10.09 -2.19
N ILE A 140 7.31 9.03 -2.77
CA ILE A 140 6.13 8.32 -2.28
C ILE A 140 6.57 6.94 -1.80
N TRP A 141 6.24 6.59 -0.57
CA TRP A 141 6.45 5.24 -0.04
C TRP A 141 5.16 4.45 -0.11
N ILE A 142 5.25 3.19 -0.51
CA ILE A 142 4.17 2.22 -0.36
C ILE A 142 4.63 1.26 0.72
N HIS A 143 3.90 1.23 1.83
CA HIS A 143 4.21 0.34 2.93
C HIS A 143 2.93 0.02 3.69
N HIS A 144 2.68 -1.26 3.95
CA HIS A 144 1.40 -1.71 4.48
C HIS A 144 1.08 -1.15 5.88
N ALA A 145 2.05 -1.11 6.81
CA ALA A 145 1.80 -0.58 8.16
C ALA A 145 1.67 0.95 8.15
N PRO A 146 0.70 1.55 8.85
CA PRO A 146 0.68 3.00 9.07
C PRO A 146 1.66 3.41 10.17
N PRO A 147 2.13 4.68 10.19
CA PRO A 147 3.04 5.15 11.22
C PRO A 147 2.34 5.33 12.55
N ARG A 148 3.04 4.95 13.63
CA ARG A 148 2.60 5.20 15.02
C ARG A 148 2.37 6.68 15.27
N GLY A 149 1.35 6.98 16.08
CA GLY A 149 0.97 8.32 16.49
C GLY A 149 -0.03 9.01 15.56
N SER A 150 -0.35 8.40 14.41
CA SER A 150 -1.33 8.93 13.45
C SER A 150 -2.76 8.51 13.78
N ALA A 151 -3.74 9.29 13.34
CA ALA A 151 -5.16 8.92 13.24
C ALA A 151 -5.36 7.68 12.34
N ILE A 152 -4.50 7.52 11.33
CA ILE A 152 -4.52 6.39 10.40
C ILE A 152 -4.17 5.06 11.07
N ALA A 153 -3.44 5.11 12.18
CA ALA A 153 -3.08 3.95 12.97
C ALA A 153 -4.07 3.65 14.12
N ARG A 154 -5.20 4.38 14.21
CA ARG A 154 -6.13 4.25 15.33
C ARG A 154 -7.01 3.02 15.21
N THR A 155 -7.09 2.30 16.32
CA THR A 155 -8.00 1.19 16.54
C THR A 155 -8.87 1.47 17.76
N ARG A 156 -9.91 0.66 17.98
CA ARG A 156 -10.68 0.68 19.24
C ARG A 156 -9.84 0.37 20.48
N LYS A 157 -8.68 -0.26 20.32
CA LYS A 157 -7.76 -0.61 21.42
C LYS A 157 -6.62 0.41 21.58
N GLY A 158 -6.64 1.49 20.83
CA GLY A 158 -5.60 2.52 20.80
C GLY A 158 -4.76 2.49 19.52
N ASP A 159 -3.52 2.95 19.62
CA ASP A 159 -2.61 3.13 18.49
C ASP A 159 -1.81 1.85 18.17
N ALA A 160 -2.06 1.31 16.98
CA ALA A 160 -1.44 0.10 16.45
C ALA A 160 -0.42 0.38 15.32
N GLY A 161 0.02 1.63 15.18
CA GLY A 161 0.95 2.02 14.13
C GLY A 161 2.39 1.60 14.44
N ASP A 162 3.21 1.54 13.38
CA ASP A 162 4.59 1.11 13.45
C ASP A 162 5.51 2.28 13.88
N PRO A 163 6.22 2.17 15.03
CA PRO A 163 7.13 3.21 15.52
C PRO A 163 8.44 3.33 14.71
N PHE A 164 8.90 2.24 14.09
CA PHE A 164 10.06 2.24 13.22
C PHE A 164 9.76 3.06 11.95
N LEU A 165 8.58 2.89 11.38
CA LEU A 165 8.12 3.72 10.26
C LEU A 165 8.04 5.20 10.64
N SER A 166 7.47 5.54 11.80
CA SER A 166 7.40 6.94 12.27
C SER A 166 8.79 7.59 12.35
N ARG A 167 9.80 6.83 12.82
CA ARG A 167 11.20 7.31 12.86
C ARG A 167 11.78 7.54 11.46
N LEU A 168 11.51 6.63 10.53
CA LEU A 168 11.97 6.77 9.14
C LEU A 168 11.30 7.98 8.46
N ILE A 169 10.00 8.18 8.64
CA ILE A 169 9.29 9.37 8.16
C ILE A 169 9.92 10.64 8.73
N GLY A 170 10.19 10.69 10.03
CA GLY A 170 10.85 11.86 10.64
C GLY A 170 12.25 12.13 10.08
N THR A 171 12.96 11.10 9.63
CA THR A 171 14.32 11.20 9.07
C THR A 171 14.30 11.65 7.61
N TYR A 172 13.51 10.98 6.78
CA TYR A 172 13.54 11.13 5.32
C TYR A 172 12.47 12.07 4.77
N LYS A 173 11.39 12.30 5.53
CA LYS A 173 10.28 13.21 5.21
C LYS A 173 9.77 13.02 3.76
N PRO A 174 9.36 11.79 3.39
CA PRO A 174 8.80 11.57 2.05
C PRO A 174 7.56 12.46 1.85
N THR A 175 7.22 12.74 0.60
CA THR A 175 6.03 13.51 0.25
C THR A 175 4.78 12.80 0.76
N ALA A 176 4.69 11.48 0.58
CA ALA A 176 3.59 10.69 1.11
C ALA A 176 3.96 9.24 1.44
N VAL A 177 3.16 8.61 2.30
CA VAL A 177 3.12 7.16 2.56
C VAL A 177 1.73 6.64 2.24
N LEU A 178 1.65 5.62 1.38
CA LEU A 178 0.44 4.90 1.01
C LEU A 178 0.43 3.56 1.76
N CYS A 179 -0.57 3.34 2.62
CA CYS A 179 -0.61 2.21 3.54
C CYS A 179 -1.99 1.54 3.61
N GLY A 180 -2.09 0.50 4.46
CA GLY A 180 -3.29 -0.28 4.75
C GLY A 180 -3.29 -0.71 6.21
N HIS A 181 -3.44 -2.02 6.46
CA HIS A 181 -3.28 -2.73 7.75
C HIS A 181 -4.34 -2.40 8.80
N ILE A 182 -4.40 -1.13 9.21
CA ILE A 182 -5.41 -0.63 10.15
C ILE A 182 -6.65 -0.23 9.38
N HIS A 183 -7.25 -1.20 8.70
CA HIS A 183 -8.24 -0.94 7.67
C HIS A 183 -9.57 -0.36 8.17
N ASN A 184 -9.78 -0.31 9.49
CA ASN A 184 -10.96 0.31 10.10
C ASN A 184 -10.75 1.79 10.44
N ALA A 185 -9.52 2.31 10.36
CA ALA A 185 -9.22 3.68 10.76
C ALA A 185 -10.10 4.72 10.03
N PRO A 186 -10.35 4.64 8.70
CA PRO A 186 -11.24 5.56 8.03
C PRO A 186 -12.68 5.61 8.56
N PHE A 187 -13.14 4.55 9.24
CA PHE A 187 -14.52 4.40 9.71
C PHE A 187 -14.69 4.67 11.21
N TYR A 188 -13.61 5.02 11.91
CA TYR A 188 -13.65 5.36 13.33
C TYR A 188 -13.63 6.87 13.53
N ASN A 189 -14.42 7.36 14.49
CA ASN A 189 -14.51 8.81 14.79
C ASN A 189 -13.14 9.46 15.09
N GLU A 190 -12.21 8.71 15.70
CA GLU A 190 -10.86 9.19 16.01
C GLU A 190 -9.82 8.77 14.95
N GLY A 191 -10.25 8.06 13.91
CA GLY A 191 -9.39 7.65 12.80
C GLY A 191 -9.56 8.56 11.59
N ALA A 192 -8.79 8.26 10.54
CA ALA A 192 -8.83 9.01 9.28
C ALA A 192 -8.36 8.14 8.12
N TRP A 193 -8.74 8.53 6.90
CA TRP A 193 -8.16 7.99 5.67
C TRP A 193 -6.94 8.79 5.20
N ALA A 194 -6.79 10.04 5.64
CA ALA A 194 -5.67 10.93 5.34
C ALA A 194 -5.26 11.79 6.54
N GLU A 195 -3.95 11.97 6.75
CA GLU A 195 -3.39 12.85 7.76
C GLU A 195 -1.97 13.30 7.36
N ARG A 196 -1.53 14.48 7.81
CA ARG A 196 -0.11 14.85 7.78
C ARG A 196 0.61 14.44 9.06
N VAL A 197 1.62 13.60 8.94
CA VAL A 197 2.60 13.30 9.99
C VAL A 197 3.84 14.16 9.74
N GLY A 198 3.93 15.29 10.44
CA GLY A 198 4.92 16.32 10.13
C GLY A 198 4.64 16.93 8.76
N GLN A 199 5.56 16.75 7.80
CA GLN A 199 5.40 17.23 6.41
C GLN A 199 4.86 16.15 5.47
N THR A 200 4.89 14.88 5.91
CA THR A 200 4.53 13.73 5.10
C THR A 200 3.03 13.48 5.16
N TRP A 201 2.37 13.41 4.01
CA TRP A 201 1.02 12.86 3.95
C TRP A 201 1.03 11.36 4.19
N VAL A 202 0.01 10.85 4.86
CA VAL A 202 -0.21 9.42 5.05
C VAL A 202 -1.62 9.13 4.59
N PHE A 203 -1.81 8.04 3.84
CA PHE A 203 -3.10 7.65 3.27
C PHE A 203 -3.39 6.17 3.53
N ASN A 204 -4.63 5.86 3.88
CA ASN A 204 -5.13 4.51 4.07
C ASN A 204 -6.57 4.41 3.53
N PRO A 205 -6.82 3.65 2.46
CA PRO A 205 -8.16 3.50 1.92
C PRO A 205 -9.07 2.67 2.84
N GLY A 206 -8.53 1.94 3.81
CA GLY A 206 -9.33 1.05 4.65
C GLY A 206 -9.85 -0.18 3.90
N LYS A 207 -10.82 -0.86 4.49
CA LYS A 207 -11.45 -2.06 3.92
C LYS A 207 -12.95 -2.03 4.16
N GLN A 208 -13.69 -2.42 3.13
CA GLN A 208 -15.14 -2.65 3.22
C GLN A 208 -15.54 -3.97 2.55
N PRO A 209 -16.68 -4.56 2.92
CA PRO A 209 -17.27 -5.65 2.16
C PRO A 209 -17.83 -5.17 0.81
N GLY A 210 -18.18 -6.11 -0.07
CA GLY A 210 -18.82 -5.83 -1.36
C GLY A 210 -17.89 -5.99 -2.55
N GLU A 211 -18.36 -5.58 -3.72
CA GLU A 211 -17.66 -5.78 -5.00
C GLU A 211 -16.67 -4.66 -5.31
N VAL A 212 -16.91 -3.47 -4.77
CA VAL A 212 -16.05 -2.29 -4.93
C VAL A 212 -15.23 -2.10 -3.66
N PRO A 213 -13.89 -2.08 -3.73
CA PRO A 213 -13.07 -1.77 -2.58
C PRO A 213 -13.22 -0.29 -2.22
N THR A 214 -12.97 0.06 -0.96
CA THR A 214 -12.59 1.44 -0.67
C THR A 214 -11.31 1.78 -1.42
N HIS A 215 -11.21 3.01 -1.91
CA HIS A 215 -10.08 3.41 -2.72
C HIS A 215 -9.81 4.90 -2.60
N ILE A 216 -8.59 5.29 -2.95
CA ILE A 216 -8.19 6.68 -3.06
C ILE A 216 -7.69 6.93 -4.49
N ASP A 217 -8.29 7.92 -5.15
CA ASP A 217 -7.83 8.45 -6.44
C ASP A 217 -6.94 9.67 -6.20
N PHE A 218 -5.72 9.65 -6.69
CA PHE A 218 -4.87 10.84 -6.73
C PHE A 218 -4.85 11.43 -8.12
N ASP A 219 -4.97 12.75 -8.22
CA ASP A 219 -4.83 13.49 -9.47
C ASP A 219 -3.76 14.57 -9.30
N THR A 220 -2.63 14.39 -9.98
CA THR A 220 -1.48 15.31 -9.85
C THR A 220 -1.65 16.62 -10.62
N GLU A 221 -2.62 16.72 -11.53
CA GLU A 221 -2.89 17.96 -12.26
C GLU A 221 -3.68 18.93 -11.39
N THR A 222 -4.65 18.40 -10.65
CA THR A 222 -5.44 19.17 -9.68
C THR A 222 -4.83 19.17 -8.28
N ASN A 223 -3.81 18.34 -8.05
CA ASN A 223 -3.15 18.12 -6.75
C ASN A 223 -4.16 17.75 -5.65
N THR A 224 -5.00 16.75 -5.93
CA THR A 224 -6.05 16.28 -5.04
C THR A 224 -5.95 14.78 -4.77
N ALA A 225 -6.47 14.36 -3.61
CA ALA A 225 -6.78 12.97 -3.29
C ALA A 225 -8.29 12.85 -3.06
N THR A 226 -8.93 11.85 -3.64
CA THR A 226 -10.37 11.59 -3.46
C THR A 226 -10.56 10.21 -2.87
N TYR A 227 -11.08 10.15 -1.65
CA TYR A 227 -11.45 8.91 -0.99
C TYR A 227 -12.88 8.52 -1.35
N THR A 228 -13.11 7.25 -1.66
CA THR A 228 -14.43 6.71 -1.96
C THR A 228 -14.66 5.42 -1.16
N ASN A 229 -15.80 5.36 -0.47
CA ASN A 229 -16.34 4.16 0.15
C ASN A 229 -17.78 3.92 -0.33
N ALA A 230 -18.46 2.93 0.25
CA ALA A 230 -19.84 2.60 -0.14
C ALA A 230 -20.88 3.70 0.16
N GLU A 231 -20.60 4.60 1.11
CA GLU A 231 -21.54 5.59 1.64
C GLU A 231 -21.20 7.01 1.18
N GLU A 232 -19.92 7.33 0.99
CA GLU A 232 -19.46 8.68 0.72
C GLU A 232 -18.28 8.76 -0.25
N ARG A 233 -18.08 9.98 -0.75
CA ARG A 233 -16.94 10.38 -1.56
C ARG A 233 -16.43 11.73 -1.07
N GLU A 234 -15.19 11.78 -0.62
CA GLU A 234 -14.57 12.96 -0.01
C GLU A 234 -13.32 13.37 -0.80
N GLY A 235 -13.19 14.66 -1.09
CA GLY A 235 -12.03 15.23 -1.79
C GLY A 235 -11.15 16.06 -0.84
N LEU A 236 -9.84 15.89 -0.97
CA LEU A 236 -8.81 16.61 -0.22
C LEU A 236 -7.83 17.29 -1.17
N ALA A 237 -7.63 18.59 -1.02
CA ALA A 237 -6.56 19.31 -1.69
C ALA A 237 -5.23 19.04 -0.97
N LEU A 238 -4.21 18.57 -1.69
CA LEU A 238 -2.95 18.14 -1.08
C LEU A 238 -2.02 19.29 -0.72
N GLY A 239 -2.28 20.49 -1.25
CA GLY A 239 -1.43 21.68 -1.04
C GLY A 239 -0.04 21.53 -1.67
N GLN A 240 0.71 22.62 -1.73
CA GLN A 240 2.14 22.56 -2.06
C GLN A 240 2.96 22.12 -0.86
#